data_AF-A0AAP8GE83-F1
#
_entry.id   AF-A0AAP8GE83-F1
#
_cell.length_a   1.000
_cell.length_b   1.000
_cell.length_c   1.000
_cell.angle_alpha   90.00
_cell.angle_beta   90.00
_cell.angle_gamma   90.00
#
_symmetry.space_group_name_H-M   'P 1'
#
loop_
_entity.id
_entity.type
_entity.pdbx_description
1 polymer ?
#
loop_
_entity_poly.entity_id
_entity_poly.type
_entity_poly.pdbx_seq_one_letter_code
_entity_poly.pdbx_strand_id
1 'polypeptide(L)'
;CDSLPLVVFTGQVATPGIGKDAFQEADILSMTSPITKQNYQVKRVEDIPKIVHEAFHVANSGRKGPVVIDFPKDMGVLATNVDLCDEINIPGYEVVTEPENKDIDTFISLLKEAKKPVVLAGAGINQSKSNQLLTQFVNKHQIPTVTTLLGLGAVPYEDTLFLGMGG
;
A
#
# COMPACT_ATOMS: atom_id res chain seq x y z
N CYS A 1 2.68 9.31 6.93
CA CYS A 1 2.18 7.97 6.58
C CYS A 1 3.21 7.27 5.70
N ASP A 2 3.68 6.11 6.15
CA ASP A 2 4.95 5.53 5.65
C ASP A 2 4.76 4.47 4.57
N SER A 3 3.52 4.35 4.07
CA SER A 3 3.11 3.36 3.08
C SER A 3 3.52 1.94 3.49
N LEU A 4 3.10 1.53 4.68
CA LEU A 4 3.32 0.19 5.22
C LEU A 4 2.01 -0.62 5.17
N PRO A 5 2.07 -1.92 4.84
CA PRO A 5 0.88 -2.76 4.82
C PRO A 5 0.45 -3.07 6.26
N LEU A 6 -0.80 -2.76 6.60
CA LEU A 6 -1.38 -3.05 7.90
C LEU A 6 -2.83 -3.54 7.72
N VAL A 7 -3.18 -4.66 8.31
CA VAL A 7 -4.58 -5.13 8.38
C VAL A 7 -5.01 -5.07 9.83
N VAL A 8 -6.03 -4.26 10.12
CA VAL A 8 -6.55 -4.03 11.48
C VAL A 8 -7.90 -4.69 11.59
N PHE A 9 -8.06 -5.55 12.60
CA PHE A 9 -9.35 -6.14 12.96
C PHE A 9 -9.94 -5.38 14.14
N THR A 10 -11.17 -4.91 14.02
CA THR A 10 -11.93 -4.27 15.11
C THR A 10 -13.13 -5.13 15.48
N GLY A 11 -13.46 -5.17 16.77
CA GLY A 11 -14.69 -5.79 17.23
C GLY A 11 -15.86 -4.83 17.10
N GLN A 12 -17.02 -5.37 16.73
CA GLN A 12 -18.28 -4.61 16.61
C GLN A 12 -19.39 -5.27 17.43
N VAL A 13 -20.43 -4.49 17.78
CA VAL A 13 -21.68 -5.02 18.31
C VAL A 13 -22.29 -6.05 17.34
N ALA A 14 -23.23 -6.87 17.82
CA ALA A 14 -23.88 -7.84 16.93
C ALA A 14 -24.62 -7.13 15.79
N THR A 15 -24.66 -7.74 14.61
CA THR A 15 -25.25 -7.16 13.39
C THR A 15 -26.60 -6.45 13.60
N PRO A 16 -27.57 -7.00 14.38
CA PRO A 16 -28.86 -6.33 14.61
C PRO A 16 -28.79 -5.03 15.41
N GLY A 17 -27.69 -4.77 16.10
CA GLY A 17 -27.45 -3.58 16.93
C GLY A 17 -26.67 -2.47 16.24
N ILE A 18 -26.14 -2.71 15.03
CA ILE A 18 -25.41 -1.69 14.25
C ILE A 18 -26.41 -0.62 13.77
N GLY A 19 -26.06 0.65 13.97
CA GLY A 19 -26.88 1.82 13.64
C GLY A 19 -28.05 2.06 14.60
N LYS A 20 -28.00 1.53 15.83
CA LYS A 20 -29.07 1.62 16.82
C LYS A 20 -28.63 2.23 18.15
N ASP A 21 -27.48 2.90 18.16
CA ASP A 21 -26.85 3.45 19.36
C ASP A 21 -26.70 2.39 20.46
N ALA A 22 -26.33 1.18 20.04
CA ALA A 22 -26.12 0.08 20.97
C ALA A 22 -24.92 0.39 21.87
N PHE A 23 -24.94 -0.14 23.10
CA PHE A 23 -23.82 0.08 24.02
C PHE A 23 -22.50 -0.44 23.41
N GLN A 24 -21.49 0.45 23.34
CA GLN A 24 -20.19 0.25 22.69
C GLN A 24 -20.20 0.14 21.16
N GLU A 25 -21.32 0.49 20.51
CA GLU A 25 -21.31 0.74 19.07
C GLU A 25 -20.46 1.99 18.77
N ALA A 26 -19.61 1.88 17.74
CA ALA A 26 -18.91 3.02 17.16
C ALA A 26 -18.86 2.86 15.64
N ASP A 27 -19.02 3.96 14.91
CA ASP A 27 -18.87 4.01 13.46
C ASP A 27 -17.39 4.05 13.06
N ILE A 28 -16.70 2.94 13.29
CA ILE A 28 -15.28 2.76 12.96
C ILE A 28 -15.03 2.97 11.47
N LEU A 29 -15.96 2.58 10.60
CA LEU A 29 -15.80 2.72 9.16
C LEU A 29 -15.69 4.19 8.76
N SER A 30 -16.60 5.04 9.22
CA SER A 30 -16.53 6.49 8.92
C SER A 30 -15.30 7.13 9.55
N MET A 31 -14.94 6.74 10.77
CA MET A 31 -13.76 7.28 11.47
C MET A 31 -12.44 6.92 10.78
N THR A 32 -12.35 5.74 10.16
CA THR A 32 -11.10 5.23 9.58
C THR A 32 -10.98 5.44 8.07
N SER A 33 -12.10 5.66 7.36
CA SER A 33 -12.12 5.97 5.92
C SER A 33 -11.11 7.03 5.44
N PRO A 34 -10.86 8.15 6.14
CA PRO A 34 -9.87 9.13 5.67
C PRO A 34 -8.41 8.70 5.85
N ILE A 35 -8.15 7.64 6.62
CA ILE A 35 -6.80 7.20 7.00
C ILE A 35 -6.47 5.75 6.57
N THR A 36 -7.38 5.07 5.88
CA THR A 36 -7.22 3.70 5.36
C THR A 36 -7.37 3.65 3.85
N LYS A 37 -6.80 2.61 3.22
CA LYS A 37 -7.04 2.32 1.80
C LYS A 37 -8.46 1.85 1.57
N GLN A 38 -8.96 1.06 2.51
CA GLN A 38 -10.27 0.43 2.43
C GLN A 38 -10.72 0.00 3.82
N ASN A 39 -12.04 -0.06 4.00
CA ASN A 39 -12.67 -0.61 5.18
C ASN A 39 -13.69 -1.67 4.75
N TYR A 40 -13.83 -2.71 5.56
CA TYR A 40 -14.82 -3.77 5.39
C TYR A 40 -15.64 -3.88 6.67
N GLN A 41 -16.93 -4.19 6.54
CA GLN A 41 -17.75 -4.66 7.65
C GLN A 41 -18.31 -6.02 7.30
N VAL A 42 -18.00 -7.01 8.12
CA VAL A 42 -18.46 -8.39 7.90
C VAL A 42 -19.95 -8.45 8.22
N LYS A 43 -20.79 -8.68 7.20
CA LYS A 43 -22.24 -8.80 7.36
C LYS A 43 -22.74 -10.24 7.35
N ARG A 44 -21.94 -11.15 6.77
CA ARG A 44 -22.24 -12.57 6.63
C ARG A 44 -20.98 -13.38 6.91
N VAL A 45 -21.15 -14.52 7.58
CA VAL A 45 -20.03 -15.42 7.90
C VAL A 45 -19.38 -16.01 6.65
N GLU A 46 -20.15 -16.17 5.56
CA GLU A 46 -19.66 -16.64 4.26
C GLU A 46 -18.69 -15.66 3.58
N ASP A 47 -18.77 -14.37 3.91
CA ASP A 47 -17.94 -13.34 3.27
C ASP A 47 -16.55 -13.23 3.92
N ILE A 48 -16.34 -13.83 5.10
CA ILE A 48 -15.10 -13.70 5.87
C ILE A 48 -13.86 -14.11 5.05
N PRO A 49 -13.82 -15.28 4.38
CA PRO A 49 -12.64 -15.69 3.62
C PRO A 49 -12.29 -14.67 2.53
N LYS A 50 -13.30 -14.19 1.80
CA LYS A 50 -13.15 -13.19 0.74
C LYS A 50 -12.63 -11.86 1.30
N ILE A 51 -13.30 -11.31 2.33
CA ILE A 51 -12.94 -10.03 2.95
C ILE A 51 -11.51 -10.05 3.46
N VAL A 52 -11.11 -11.13 4.14
CA VAL A 52 -9.74 -11.27 4.65
C VAL A 52 -8.75 -11.30 3.49
N HIS A 53 -9.01 -12.10 2.45
CA HIS A 53 -8.11 -12.19 1.30
C HIS A 53 -7.97 -10.84 0.58
N GLU A 54 -9.08 -10.16 0.30
CA GLU A 54 -9.09 -8.83 -0.31
C GLU A 54 -8.37 -7.79 0.56
N ALA A 55 -8.56 -7.82 1.88
CA ALA A 55 -7.92 -6.87 2.78
C ALA A 55 -6.38 -7.01 2.76
N PHE A 56 -5.87 -8.24 2.79
CA PHE A 56 -4.42 -8.48 2.69
C PHE A 56 -3.88 -8.09 1.32
N HIS A 57 -4.63 -8.34 0.24
CA HIS A 57 -4.26 -7.91 -1.10
C HIS A 57 -4.20 -6.39 -1.21
N VAL A 58 -5.24 -5.67 -0.80
CA VAL A 58 -5.31 -4.21 -0.85
C VAL A 58 -4.22 -3.59 0.03
N ALA A 59 -3.98 -4.10 1.24
CA ALA A 59 -2.94 -3.57 2.10
C ALA A 59 -1.53 -3.66 1.46
N ASN A 60 -1.28 -4.71 0.66
CA ASN A 60 0.05 -5.01 0.09
C ASN A 60 0.29 -4.53 -1.34
N SER A 61 -0.75 -4.28 -2.12
CA SER A 61 -0.62 -3.96 -3.55
C SER A 61 -0.64 -2.44 -3.81
N GLY A 62 -0.07 -2.01 -4.95
CA GLY A 62 0.11 -0.60 -5.28
C GLY A 62 0.90 0.17 -4.20
N ARG A 63 0.42 1.38 -3.85
CA ARG A 63 0.89 2.05 -2.63
C ARG A 63 0.33 1.31 -1.42
N LYS A 64 1.21 0.69 -0.64
CA LYS A 64 0.86 -0.06 0.58
C LYS A 64 0.25 0.86 1.63
N GLY A 65 -0.64 0.33 2.44
CA GLY A 65 -1.33 1.12 3.46
C GLY A 65 -2.27 0.28 4.33
N PRO A 66 -2.88 0.91 5.34
CA PRO A 66 -3.75 0.23 6.28
C PRO A 66 -5.12 -0.10 5.66
N VAL A 67 -5.68 -1.25 6.05
CA VAL A 67 -7.03 -1.70 5.77
C VAL A 67 -7.68 -2.12 7.08
N VAL A 68 -8.95 -1.74 7.30
CA VAL A 68 -9.70 -2.13 8.51
C VAL A 68 -10.77 -3.14 8.16
N ILE A 69 -10.90 -4.17 8.97
CA ILE A 69 -12.00 -5.14 8.95
C ILE A 69 -12.76 -5.01 10.26
N ASP A 70 -13.96 -4.47 10.19
CA ASP A 70 -14.90 -4.37 11.29
C ASP A 70 -15.69 -5.67 11.43
N PHE A 71 -15.58 -6.33 12.58
CA PHE A 71 -15.99 -7.71 12.80
C PHE A 71 -17.07 -7.80 13.90
N PRO A 72 -18.36 -7.94 13.53
CA PRO A 72 -19.45 -8.13 14.48
C PRO A 72 -19.30 -9.42 15.29
N LYS A 73 -19.58 -9.33 16.60
CA LYS A 73 -19.38 -10.46 17.52
C LYS A 73 -20.17 -11.73 17.15
N ASP A 74 -21.34 -11.57 16.52
CA ASP A 74 -22.18 -12.68 16.06
C ASP A 74 -21.53 -13.44 14.89
N MET A 75 -20.70 -12.79 14.08
CA MET A 75 -19.94 -13.46 13.01
C MET A 75 -18.89 -14.43 13.54
N GLY A 76 -18.41 -14.24 14.78
CA GLY A 76 -17.37 -15.08 15.38
C GLY A 76 -17.89 -16.41 15.95
N VAL A 77 -19.20 -16.58 16.06
CA VAL A 77 -19.83 -17.81 16.60
C VAL A 77 -20.60 -18.60 15.56
N LEU A 78 -20.82 -18.04 14.37
CA LEU A 78 -21.47 -18.72 13.26
C LEU A 78 -20.47 -19.63 12.53
N ALA A 79 -20.98 -20.68 11.89
CA ALA A 79 -20.19 -21.61 11.09
C ALA A 79 -20.60 -21.51 9.62
N THR A 80 -19.63 -21.73 8.72
CA THR A 80 -19.84 -21.83 7.28
C THR A 80 -18.97 -22.92 6.68
N ASN A 81 -19.41 -23.46 5.54
CA ASN A 81 -18.68 -24.45 4.75
C ASN A 81 -18.10 -23.84 3.46
N VAL A 82 -18.02 -22.51 3.39
CA VAL A 82 -17.44 -21.82 2.24
C VAL A 82 -15.93 -22.05 2.21
N ASP A 83 -15.44 -22.50 1.06
CA ASP A 83 -14.01 -22.69 0.82
C ASP A 83 -13.26 -21.35 0.78
N LEU A 84 -11.94 -21.42 0.93
CA LEU A 84 -11.09 -20.25 0.74
C LEU A 84 -11.19 -19.78 -0.72
N CYS A 85 -11.36 -18.47 -0.90
CA CYS A 85 -11.47 -17.85 -2.21
C CYS A 85 -10.10 -17.35 -2.66
N ASP A 86 -9.50 -18.01 -3.65
CA ASP A 86 -8.22 -17.59 -4.25
C ASP A 86 -8.41 -16.44 -5.27
N GLU A 87 -9.61 -16.26 -5.80
CA GLU A 87 -9.90 -15.17 -6.73
C GLU A 87 -10.07 -13.84 -6.00
N ILE A 88 -9.36 -12.83 -6.46
CA ILE A 88 -9.44 -11.45 -5.96
C ILE A 88 -10.13 -10.63 -7.04
N ASN A 89 -11.36 -10.20 -6.76
CA ASN A 89 -12.10 -9.32 -7.64
C ASN A 89 -12.63 -8.12 -6.86
N ILE A 90 -11.89 -7.01 -6.95
CA ILE A 90 -12.18 -5.77 -6.24
C ILE A 90 -12.56 -4.72 -7.30
N PRO A 91 -13.85 -4.41 -7.48
CA PRO A 91 -14.30 -3.49 -8.52
C PRO A 91 -13.62 -2.12 -8.42
N GLY A 92 -13.05 -1.67 -9.54
CA GLY A 92 -12.37 -0.36 -9.62
C GLY A 92 -11.00 -0.29 -8.95
N TYR A 93 -10.46 -1.41 -8.47
CA TYR A 93 -9.10 -1.48 -7.94
C TYR A 93 -8.18 -2.18 -8.93
N GLU A 94 -7.39 -1.39 -9.64
CA GLU A 94 -6.35 -1.89 -10.54
C GLU A 94 -4.98 -1.35 -10.11
N VAL A 95 -3.98 -2.24 -10.14
CA VAL A 95 -2.60 -1.90 -9.81
C VAL A 95 -1.78 -1.96 -11.08
N VAL A 96 -1.38 -0.79 -11.57
CA VAL A 96 -0.49 -0.69 -12.73
C VAL A 96 0.91 -1.13 -12.30
N THR A 97 1.36 -2.28 -12.81
CA THR A 97 2.68 -2.85 -12.50
C THR A 97 3.72 -2.56 -13.56
N GLU A 98 3.29 -2.29 -14.80
CA GLU A 98 4.17 -2.05 -15.93
C GLU A 98 4.01 -0.63 -16.46
N PRO A 99 5.12 0.10 -16.68
CA PRO A 99 5.06 1.41 -17.33
C PRO A 99 4.71 1.25 -18.81
N GLU A 100 4.00 2.23 -19.37
CA GLU A 100 3.75 2.25 -20.82
C GLU A 100 5.03 2.65 -21.58
N ASN A 101 5.26 2.05 -22.76
CA ASN A 101 6.44 2.36 -23.59
C ASN A 101 6.59 3.86 -23.89
N LYS A 102 5.46 4.56 -24.11
CA LYS A 102 5.45 6.02 -24.35
C LYS A 102 6.06 6.81 -23.19
N ASP A 103 5.86 6.36 -21.94
CA ASP A 103 6.37 7.04 -20.74
C ASP A 103 7.87 6.79 -20.60
N ILE A 104 8.32 5.59 -20.96
CA ILE A 104 9.75 5.23 -21.02
C ILE A 104 10.47 6.09 -22.07
N ASP A 105 9.91 6.19 -23.28
CA ASP A 105 10.47 6.99 -24.37
C ASP A 105 10.55 8.48 -23.99
N THR A 106 9.50 8.99 -23.35
CA THR A 106 9.45 10.36 -22.83
C THR A 106 10.53 10.58 -21.77
N PHE A 107 10.66 9.66 -20.81
CA PHE A 107 11.69 9.72 -19.77
C PHE A 107 13.10 9.73 -20.37
N ILE A 108 13.37 8.87 -21.36
CA ILE A 108 14.66 8.81 -22.05
C ILE A 108 14.96 10.13 -22.78
N SER A 109 13.97 10.72 -23.46
CA SER A 109 14.14 12.02 -24.14
C SER A 109 14.50 13.12 -23.16
N LEU A 110 13.74 13.23 -22.06
CA LEU A 110 13.98 14.21 -21.01
C LEU A 110 15.36 14.03 -20.37
N LEU A 111 15.76 12.79 -20.13
CA LEU A 111 17.07 12.49 -19.55
C LEU A 111 18.23 12.89 -20.47
N LYS A 112 18.07 12.74 -21.79
CA LYS A 112 19.08 13.15 -22.79
C LYS A 112 19.22 14.68 -22.88
N GLU A 113 18.13 15.41 -22.73
CA GLU A 113 18.12 16.88 -22.81
C GLU A 113 18.54 17.55 -21.49
N ALA A 114 18.45 16.84 -20.38
CA ALA A 114 18.79 17.35 -19.06
C ALA A 114 20.28 17.71 -18.94
N LYS A 115 20.56 18.97 -18.57
CA LYS A 115 21.93 19.46 -18.37
C LYS A 115 22.50 19.14 -16.98
N LYS A 116 21.64 19.08 -15.97
CA LYS A 116 22.00 18.84 -14.55
C LYS A 116 20.91 18.00 -13.87
N PRO A 117 20.72 16.73 -14.28
CA PRO A 117 19.73 15.85 -13.67
C PRO A 117 20.12 15.52 -12.22
N VAL A 118 19.11 15.28 -11.38
CA VAL A 118 19.27 14.78 -10.00
C VAL A 118 18.15 13.76 -9.76
N VAL A 119 18.47 12.66 -9.09
CA VAL A 119 17.46 11.70 -8.61
C VAL A 119 17.09 12.03 -7.17
N LEU A 120 15.80 12.16 -6.89
CA LEU A 120 15.25 12.18 -5.53
C LEU A 120 14.65 10.80 -5.22
N ALA A 121 15.36 10.02 -4.43
CA ALA A 121 14.96 8.66 -4.06
C ALA A 121 14.12 8.64 -2.77
N GLY A 122 12.92 8.06 -2.85
CA GLY A 122 12.03 7.88 -1.71
C GLY A 122 11.98 6.44 -1.18
N ALA A 123 11.17 6.23 -0.14
CA ALA A 123 10.96 4.93 0.50
C ALA A 123 10.52 3.80 -0.45
N GLY A 124 9.87 4.15 -1.58
CA GLY A 124 9.42 3.18 -2.58
C GLY A 124 10.55 2.31 -3.15
N ILE A 125 11.78 2.82 -3.21
CA ILE A 125 12.95 2.04 -3.65
C ILE A 125 13.22 0.89 -2.68
N ASN A 126 13.27 1.19 -1.38
CA ASN A 126 13.45 0.19 -0.32
C ASN A 126 12.30 -0.81 -0.30
N GLN A 127 11.05 -0.33 -0.41
CA GLN A 127 9.85 -1.18 -0.37
C GLN A 127 9.75 -2.14 -1.55
N SER A 128 10.23 -1.73 -2.73
CA SER A 128 10.29 -2.55 -3.94
C SER A 128 11.57 -3.38 -4.05
N LYS A 129 12.53 -3.20 -3.13
CA LYS A 129 13.86 -3.82 -3.16
C LYS A 129 14.64 -3.47 -4.44
N SER A 130 14.42 -2.28 -4.98
CA SER A 130 15.05 -1.81 -6.23
C SER A 130 16.40 -1.10 -6.01
N ASN A 131 16.96 -1.18 -4.79
CA ASN A 131 18.17 -0.47 -4.39
C ASN A 131 19.34 -0.71 -5.36
N GLN A 132 19.58 -1.96 -5.73
CA GLN A 132 20.66 -2.32 -6.66
C GLN A 132 20.42 -1.78 -8.07
N LEU A 133 19.18 -1.87 -8.57
CA LEU A 133 18.81 -1.35 -9.89
C LEU A 133 18.96 0.16 -9.96
N LEU A 134 18.51 0.87 -8.91
CA LEU A 134 18.70 2.31 -8.80
C LEU A 134 20.18 2.67 -8.78
N THR A 135 20.98 1.99 -7.95
CA THR A 135 22.41 2.23 -7.82
C THR A 135 23.13 2.03 -9.17
N GLN A 136 22.77 0.98 -9.92
CA GLN A 136 23.30 0.74 -11.26
C GLN A 136 22.89 1.83 -12.24
N PHE A 137 21.63 2.27 -12.20
CA PHE A 137 21.11 3.33 -13.06
C PHE A 137 21.84 4.65 -12.85
N VAL A 138 21.95 5.10 -11.60
CA VAL A 138 22.58 6.41 -11.27
C VAL A 138 24.08 6.40 -11.58
N ASN A 139 24.77 5.28 -11.31
CA ASN A 139 26.18 5.13 -11.64
C ASN A 139 26.42 5.07 -13.15
N LYS A 140 25.57 4.36 -13.91
CA LYS A 140 25.70 4.28 -15.37
C LYS A 140 25.54 5.65 -16.03
N HIS A 141 24.60 6.46 -15.53
CA HIS A 141 24.28 7.76 -16.11
C HIS A 141 24.98 8.94 -15.41
N GLN A 142 25.79 8.67 -14.39
CA GLN A 142 26.51 9.67 -13.60
C GLN A 142 25.57 10.76 -13.03
N ILE A 143 24.45 10.32 -12.46
CA ILE A 143 23.41 11.22 -11.93
C ILE A 143 23.52 11.31 -10.41
N PRO A 144 23.73 12.52 -9.85
CA PRO A 144 23.71 12.70 -8.40
C PRO A 144 22.36 12.32 -7.79
N THR A 145 22.39 11.73 -6.59
CA THR A 145 21.21 11.20 -5.91
C THR A 145 21.06 11.83 -4.52
N VAL A 146 19.85 12.30 -4.22
CA VAL A 146 19.41 12.76 -2.91
C VAL A 146 18.34 11.81 -2.42
N THR A 147 18.29 11.52 -1.12
CA THR A 147 17.23 10.68 -0.54
C THR A 147 16.28 11.49 0.33
N THR A 148 15.02 11.05 0.45
CA THR A 148 14.17 11.49 1.57
C THR A 148 14.56 10.75 2.85
N LEU A 149 14.09 11.21 4.01
CA LEU A 149 14.34 10.52 5.29
C LEU A 149 13.99 9.03 5.24
N LEU A 150 12.82 8.68 4.71
CA LEU A 150 12.38 7.27 4.58
C LEU A 150 13.03 6.54 3.39
N GLY A 151 13.70 7.28 2.50
CA GLY A 151 14.50 6.76 1.39
C GLY A 151 15.97 6.51 1.77
N LEU A 152 16.39 6.78 3.01
CA LEU A 152 17.72 6.42 3.48
C LEU A 152 17.99 4.91 3.23
N GLY A 153 19.18 4.62 2.75
CA GLY A 153 19.56 3.27 2.30
C GLY A 153 19.13 2.91 0.87
N ALA A 154 18.44 3.78 0.14
CA ALA A 154 18.07 3.53 -1.27
C ALA A 154 19.30 3.34 -2.18
N VAL A 155 20.40 4.02 -1.87
CA VAL A 155 21.73 3.86 -2.47
C VAL A 155 22.77 3.71 -1.35
N PRO A 156 23.94 3.07 -1.59
CA PRO A 156 25.02 2.98 -0.61
C PRO A 156 25.49 4.35 -0.14
N TYR A 157 25.84 4.47 1.15
CA TYR A 157 26.26 5.76 1.72
C TYR A 157 27.63 6.21 1.18
N GLU A 158 28.46 5.24 0.81
CA GLU A 158 29.80 5.42 0.25
C GLU A 158 29.79 5.74 -1.26
N ASP A 159 28.61 5.74 -1.90
CA ASP A 159 28.49 6.06 -3.32
C ASP A 159 28.86 7.53 -3.56
N THR A 160 29.81 7.77 -4.48
CA THR A 160 30.31 9.11 -4.79
C THR A 160 29.26 10.07 -5.35
N LEU A 161 28.17 9.54 -5.90
CA LEU A 161 27.05 10.31 -6.43
C LEU A 161 25.97 10.58 -5.38
N PHE A 162 26.07 10.02 -4.17
CA PHE A 162 25.14 10.27 -3.10
C PHE A 162 25.42 11.61 -2.41
N LEU A 163 24.46 12.53 -2.49
CA LEU A 163 24.56 13.88 -1.95
C LEU A 163 24.01 14.02 -0.52
N GLY A 164 23.53 12.92 0.07
CA GLY A 164 22.90 12.93 1.40
C GLY A 164 21.37 13.00 1.35
N MET A 165 20.79 13.27 2.52
CA MET A 165 19.36 13.40 2.72
C MET A 165 18.92 14.84 2.46
N GLY A 166 17.89 15.01 1.62
CA GLY A 166 17.29 16.31 1.33
C GLY A 166 16.13 16.57 2.28
N GLY A 167 16.32 17.49 3.22
CA GLY A 167 15.33 17.87 4.24
C GLY A 167 15.94 18.60 5.42
#